data_AF-W6K419-F1
#
_entry.id   AF-W6K419-F1
#
_cell.length_a   1.000
_cell.length_b   1.000
_cell.length_c   1.000
_cell.angle_alpha   90.00
_cell.angle_beta   90.00
_cell.angle_gamma   90.00
#
_symmetry.space_group_name_H-M   'P 1'
#
loop_
_entity.id
_entity.type
_entity.pdbx_description
1 polymer ?
#
loop_
_entity_poly.entity_id
_entity_poly.type
_entity_poly.pdbx_seq_one_letter_code
_entity_poly.pdbx_strand_id
1 'polypeptide(L)'
;MEMSPYVERLREALDSAAAGAGADVQDAVDRLNRALDAAVRLTLFEVLADAAAEITSSLPSGSVTARLSGRGVDFVVEGVARGETLPLVSDGSLSTQPPGSGGSIQDAALDEGDLARITVRLPEGIKDRAEEQAGRLGQSLNSWIVKTLRQATGPTGIQLDLSGDRSFADQDFPHGGSRGRLSGWI
;
A
#
# COMPACT_ATOMS: atom_id res chain seq x y z
N MET A 1 21.78 0.84 -1.86
CA MET A 1 22.91 1.58 -2.50
C MET A 1 23.65 2.38 -1.44
N GLU A 2 24.92 2.08 -1.18
CA GLU A 2 25.71 2.80 -0.18
C GLU A 2 26.18 4.16 -0.70
N MET A 3 25.89 5.24 0.03
CA MET A 3 26.29 6.61 -0.35
C MET A 3 27.72 6.97 0.12
N SER A 4 28.23 6.27 1.14
CA SER A 4 29.53 6.56 1.75
C SER A 4 30.71 6.58 0.77
N PRO A 5 30.83 5.65 -0.20
CA PRO A 5 31.93 5.68 -1.18
C PRO A 5 31.94 6.92 -2.09
N TYR A 6 30.77 7.49 -2.38
CA TYR A 6 30.65 8.69 -3.21
C TYR A 6 31.07 9.93 -2.45
N VAL A 7 30.67 10.02 -1.18
CA VAL A 7 31.09 11.09 -0.27
C VAL A 7 32.60 11.04 -0.03
N GLU A 8 33.17 9.83 0.14
CA GLU A 8 34.61 9.68 0.38
C GLU A 8 35.44 10.09 -0.84
N ARG A 9 35.03 9.71 -2.05
CA ARG A 9 35.69 10.18 -3.28
C ARG A 9 35.64 11.70 -3.43
N LEU A 10 34.55 12.33 -3.02
CA LEU A 10 34.44 13.79 -3.05
C LEU A 10 35.42 14.44 -2.06
N ARG A 11 35.57 13.88 -0.86
CA ARG A 11 36.57 14.32 0.13
C ARG A 11 37.99 14.20 -0.41
N GLU A 12 38.34 13.02 -0.92
CA GLU A 12 39.66 12.78 -1.52
C GLU A 12 39.96 13.76 -2.67
N ALA A 13 38.95 14.07 -3.49
CA ALA A 13 39.09 15.05 -4.57
C ALA A 13 39.32 16.48 -4.05
N LEU A 14 38.63 16.89 -2.99
CA LEU A 14 38.81 18.19 -2.35
C LEU A 14 40.19 18.30 -1.68
N ASP A 15 40.62 17.26 -0.98
CA ASP A 15 41.93 17.20 -0.34
C ASP A 15 43.06 17.22 -1.39
N SER A 16 42.89 16.47 -2.48
CA SER A 16 43.80 16.48 -3.62
C SER A 16 43.86 17.84 -4.30
N ALA A 17 42.75 18.57 -4.40
CA ALA A 17 42.72 19.92 -4.97
C ALA A 17 43.40 20.95 -4.05
N ALA A 18 43.37 20.72 -2.74
CA ALA A 18 44.06 21.53 -1.75
C ALA A 18 45.54 21.15 -1.59
N ALA A 19 46.01 20.08 -2.23
CA ALA A 19 47.39 19.60 -2.10
C ALA A 19 48.38 20.70 -2.52
N GLY A 20 49.34 21.01 -1.63
CA GLY A 20 50.31 22.08 -1.83
C GLY A 20 49.79 23.50 -1.53
N ALA A 21 48.52 23.65 -1.11
CA ALA A 21 48.01 24.89 -0.55
C ALA A 21 48.57 25.15 0.87
N GLY A 22 48.51 26.40 1.32
CA GLY A 22 48.94 26.78 2.67
C GLY A 22 48.09 26.14 3.78
N ALA A 23 48.63 26.11 5.01
CA ALA A 23 47.98 25.46 6.16
C ALA A 23 46.57 25.98 6.43
N ASP A 24 46.32 27.29 6.26
CA ASP A 24 44.99 27.89 6.44
C ASP A 24 43.94 27.32 5.47
N VAL A 25 44.35 26.96 4.24
CA VAL A 25 43.46 26.38 3.23
C VAL A 25 43.14 24.94 3.56
N GLN A 26 44.13 24.17 4.00
CA GLN A 26 43.95 22.79 4.48
C GLN A 26 42.98 22.74 5.66
N ASP A 27 43.16 23.63 6.64
CA ASP A 27 42.27 23.80 7.79
C ASP A 27 40.82 24.13 7.38
N ALA A 28 40.66 24.96 6.35
CA ALA A 28 39.35 25.32 5.82
C ALA A 28 38.67 24.12 5.12
N VAL A 29 39.43 23.36 4.33
CA VAL A 29 38.94 22.15 3.64
C VAL A 29 38.52 21.08 4.64
N ASP A 30 39.29 20.85 5.70
CA ASP A 30 38.93 19.91 6.77
C ASP A 30 37.62 20.26 7.49
N ARG A 31 37.39 21.55 7.72
CA ARG A 31 36.14 22.05 8.35
C ARG A 31 34.97 21.92 7.37
N LEU A 32 35.19 22.24 6.10
CA LEU A 32 34.19 22.11 5.04
C LEU A 32 33.78 20.66 4.83
N ASN A 33 34.76 19.74 4.73
CA ASN A 33 34.54 18.31 4.60
C ASN A 33 33.66 17.77 5.74
N ARG A 34 33.87 18.24 6.99
CA ARG A 34 33.03 17.85 8.14
C ARG A 34 31.62 18.42 8.07
N ALA A 35 31.46 19.66 7.59
CA ALA A 35 30.16 20.31 7.49
C ALA A 35 29.29 19.76 6.34
N LEU A 36 29.91 19.36 5.23
CA LEU A 36 29.21 18.94 4.01
C LEU A 36 28.69 17.49 4.05
N ASP A 37 29.19 16.62 4.94
CA ASP A 37 28.87 15.18 4.91
C ASP A 37 27.36 14.90 4.90
N ALA A 38 26.62 15.48 5.85
CA ALA A 38 25.18 15.29 5.95
C ALA A 38 24.41 15.95 4.79
N ALA A 39 24.85 17.15 4.37
CA ALA A 39 24.21 17.90 3.29
C ALA A 39 24.33 17.16 1.95
N VAL A 40 25.54 16.70 1.60
CA VAL A 40 25.78 15.95 0.36
C VAL A 40 24.98 14.65 0.33
N ARG A 41 24.90 13.92 1.47
CA ARG A 41 24.08 12.70 1.55
C ARG A 41 22.60 12.98 1.32
N LEU A 42 22.07 14.04 1.92
CA LEU A 42 20.67 14.43 1.73
C LEU A 42 20.40 14.82 0.27
N THR A 43 21.25 15.67 -0.32
CA THR A 43 21.10 16.07 -1.72
C THR A 43 21.20 14.88 -2.69
N LEU A 44 22.10 13.92 -2.42
CA LEU A 44 22.16 12.68 -3.22
C LEU A 44 20.87 11.88 -3.11
N PHE A 45 20.28 11.76 -1.92
CA PHE A 45 19.00 11.09 -1.75
C PHE A 45 17.86 11.81 -2.49
N GLU A 46 17.79 13.14 -2.41
CA GLU A 46 16.79 13.95 -3.13
C GLU A 46 16.89 13.71 -4.64
N VAL A 47 18.10 13.76 -5.21
CA VAL A 47 18.33 13.48 -6.64
C VAL A 47 17.90 12.07 -7.02
N LEU A 48 18.19 11.06 -6.18
CA LEU A 48 17.79 9.68 -6.44
C LEU A 48 16.27 9.48 -6.31
N ALA A 49 15.61 10.20 -5.41
CA ALA A 49 14.17 10.17 -5.24
C ALA A 49 13.46 10.82 -6.44
N ASP A 50 13.95 11.96 -6.92
CA ASP A 50 13.45 12.62 -8.13
C ASP A 50 13.63 11.73 -9.36
N ALA A 51 14.81 11.11 -9.52
CA ALA A 51 15.05 10.15 -10.59
C ALA A 51 14.11 8.93 -10.51
N ALA A 52 13.82 8.42 -9.31
CA ALA A 52 12.87 7.33 -9.11
C ALA A 52 11.44 7.73 -9.52
N ALA A 53 11.02 8.96 -9.19
CA ALA A 53 9.73 9.50 -9.60
C ALA A 53 9.64 9.68 -11.13
N GLU A 54 10.70 10.17 -11.77
CA GLU A 54 10.78 10.30 -13.23
C GLU A 54 10.68 8.92 -13.91
N ILE A 55 11.40 7.91 -13.40
CA ILE A 55 11.31 6.53 -13.89
C ILE A 55 9.90 6.00 -13.71
N THR A 56 9.29 6.18 -12.55
CA THR A 56 7.90 5.75 -12.27
C THR A 56 6.91 6.36 -13.25
N SER A 57 7.07 7.65 -13.58
CA SER A 57 6.20 8.32 -14.56
C SER A 57 6.33 7.75 -15.99
N SER A 58 7.47 7.13 -16.29
CA SER A 58 7.75 6.53 -17.60
C SER A 58 7.36 5.04 -17.66
N LEU A 59 7.00 4.43 -16.52
CA LEU A 59 6.61 3.03 -16.46
C LEU A 59 5.11 2.86 -16.73
N PRO A 60 4.71 2.01 -17.70
CA PRO A 60 3.30 1.76 -18.00
C PRO A 60 2.59 0.93 -16.91
N SER A 61 3.37 0.15 -16.14
CA SER A 61 2.91 -0.62 -14.99
C SER A 61 4.07 -0.78 -14.01
N GLY A 62 3.75 -0.67 -12.72
CA GLY A 62 4.73 -0.71 -11.65
C GLY A 62 5.25 0.66 -11.23
N SER A 63 5.99 0.70 -10.12
CA SER A 63 6.55 1.92 -9.53
C SER A 63 7.97 1.67 -9.06
N VAL A 64 8.80 2.70 -9.03
CA VAL A 64 10.16 2.68 -8.46
C VAL A 64 10.21 3.77 -7.40
N THR A 65 10.48 3.39 -6.15
CA THR A 65 10.62 4.34 -5.04
C THR A 65 11.98 4.21 -4.38
N ALA A 66 12.65 5.32 -4.14
CA ALA A 66 13.87 5.37 -3.33
C ALA A 66 13.52 5.48 -1.84
N ARG A 67 14.06 4.59 -1.00
CA ARG A 67 13.87 4.61 0.46
C ARG A 67 15.22 4.69 1.17
N LEU A 68 15.27 5.47 2.25
CA LEU A 68 16.47 5.52 3.08
C LEU A 68 16.56 4.24 3.92
N SER A 69 17.74 3.60 3.91
CA SER A 69 18.03 2.37 4.63
C SER A 69 19.37 2.53 5.35
N GLY A 70 19.31 2.89 6.63
CA GLY A 70 20.51 3.26 7.40
C GLY A 70 21.24 4.47 6.79
N ARG A 71 22.42 4.22 6.19
CA ARG A 71 23.24 5.24 5.51
C ARG A 71 23.23 5.11 3.98
N GLY A 72 22.43 4.18 3.46
CA GLY A 72 22.24 3.93 2.04
C GLY A 72 20.82 4.25 1.58
N VAL A 73 20.61 4.09 0.27
CA VAL A 73 19.32 4.23 -0.42
C VAL A 73 18.96 2.91 -1.08
N ASP A 74 17.81 2.35 -0.77
CA ASP A 74 17.31 1.16 -1.43
C ASP A 74 16.18 1.53 -2.39
N PHE A 75 16.25 0.97 -3.61
CA PHE A 75 15.17 1.11 -4.59
C PHE A 75 14.19 -0.03 -4.41
N VAL A 76 12.96 0.32 -4.07
CA VAL A 76 11.83 -0.60 -4.05
C VAL A 76 11.14 -0.50 -5.39
N VAL A 77 10.96 -1.64 -6.04
CA VAL A 77 10.30 -1.71 -7.33
C VAL A 77 9.07 -2.60 -7.18
N GLU A 78 7.91 -2.04 -7.48
CA GLU A 78 6.61 -2.70 -7.39
C GLU A 78 6.05 -2.90 -8.80
N GLY A 79 5.30 -3.98 -9.04
CA GLY A 79 4.51 -4.13 -10.28
C GLY A 79 5.25 -4.28 -11.62
N VAL A 80 6.58 -4.48 -11.67
CA VAL A 80 7.22 -4.94 -12.92
C VAL A 80 6.90 -6.42 -13.08
N ALA A 81 5.95 -6.74 -13.96
CA ALA A 81 5.77 -8.10 -14.44
C ALA A 81 7.10 -8.55 -15.07
N ARG A 82 7.89 -9.32 -14.33
CA ARG A 82 9.12 -9.93 -14.83
C ARG A 82 8.71 -10.78 -16.02
N GLY A 83 9.21 -10.41 -17.20
CA GLY A 83 8.79 -10.97 -18.48
C GLY A 83 8.63 -12.49 -18.43
N GLU A 84 7.49 -12.93 -18.97
CA GLU A 84 7.11 -14.31 -19.22
C GLU A 84 8.31 -15.17 -19.63
N THR A 85 8.70 -16.09 -18.75
CA THR A 85 9.11 -17.42 -19.23
C THR A 85 7.89 -18.30 -19.09
N LEU A 86 7.05 -18.30 -20.13
CA LEU A 86 5.96 -19.25 -20.27
C LEU A 86 6.51 -20.67 -20.18
N PRO A 87 6.08 -21.53 -19.24
CA PRO A 87 6.22 -22.95 -19.43
C PRO A 87 5.15 -23.37 -20.45
N LEU A 88 5.62 -23.89 -21.58
CA LEU A 88 4.82 -24.62 -22.56
C LEU A 88 3.84 -25.55 -21.84
N VAL A 89 2.58 -25.47 -22.29
CA VAL A 89 1.61 -26.53 -22.11
C VAL A 89 2.21 -27.86 -22.57
N SER A 90 2.33 -28.82 -21.66
CA SER A 90 2.43 -30.23 -22.00
C SER A 90 1.37 -30.96 -21.19
N ASP A 91 0.27 -31.17 -21.88
CA ASP A 91 -0.86 -32.03 -21.53
C ASP A 91 -0.45 -33.51 -21.60
N GLY A 92 -1.05 -34.33 -20.73
CA GLY A 92 -1.14 -35.79 -20.84
C GLY A 92 -0.09 -36.60 -20.09
N SER A 93 -0.40 -37.38 -19.04
CA SER A 93 -1.32 -38.55 -18.94
C SER A 93 -0.43 -39.76 -18.50
N LEU A 94 -0.68 -40.65 -17.54
CA LEU A 94 -1.89 -41.21 -16.90
C LEU A 94 -1.56 -41.81 -15.50
N SER A 95 -2.63 -42.03 -14.72
CA SER A 95 -2.90 -43.13 -13.73
C SER A 95 -2.79 -42.78 -12.22
N THR A 96 -3.84 -42.85 -11.36
CA THR A 96 -5.26 -43.30 -11.51
C THR A 96 -6.17 -42.78 -10.34
N GLN A 97 -7.11 -41.86 -10.66
CA GLN A 97 -8.54 -41.59 -10.24
C GLN A 97 -9.26 -42.27 -9.02
N PRO A 98 -10.51 -41.86 -8.58
CA PRO A 98 -11.39 -40.65 -8.83
C PRO A 98 -12.30 -40.16 -7.61
N PRO A 99 -13.39 -39.34 -7.75
CA PRO A 99 -13.46 -37.91 -8.16
C PRO A 99 -14.40 -37.01 -7.27
N GLY A 100 -14.27 -35.68 -7.37
CA GLY A 100 -15.28 -34.71 -6.89
C GLY A 100 -14.87 -33.23 -6.89
N SER A 101 -14.80 -32.61 -8.08
CA SER A 101 -14.95 -31.16 -8.42
C SER A 101 -14.21 -30.11 -7.58
N GLY A 102 -13.29 -29.28 -8.08
CA GLY A 102 -13.25 -28.60 -9.39
C GLY A 102 -13.04 -27.11 -9.10
N GLY A 103 -11.88 -26.58 -9.48
CA GLY A 103 -11.31 -25.36 -8.90
C GLY A 103 -11.81 -24.01 -9.43
N SER A 104 -11.26 -22.95 -8.85
CA SER A 104 -10.90 -21.73 -9.57
C SER A 104 -9.79 -21.05 -8.77
N ILE A 105 -8.58 -21.16 -9.30
CA ILE A 105 -7.41 -20.39 -8.90
C ILE A 105 -7.60 -19.03 -9.57
N GLN A 106 -8.24 -18.08 -8.87
CA GLN A 106 -8.35 -16.70 -9.33
C GLN A 106 -8.87 -15.82 -8.20
N ASP A 107 -8.00 -15.43 -7.29
CA ASP A 107 -8.13 -14.12 -6.67
C ASP A 107 -6.73 -13.51 -6.71
N ALA A 108 -6.65 -12.34 -7.30
CA ALA A 108 -5.43 -11.72 -7.76
C ALA A 108 -4.39 -11.68 -6.63
N ALA A 109 -3.14 -12.01 -6.97
CA ALA A 109 -1.98 -11.62 -6.19
C ALA A 109 -1.98 -10.09 -6.09
N LEU A 110 -2.70 -9.57 -5.08
CA LEU A 110 -2.50 -8.24 -4.56
C LEU A 110 -1.15 -8.30 -3.87
N ASP A 111 -0.19 -7.49 -4.34
CA ASP A 111 1.16 -7.34 -3.78
C ASP A 111 1.08 -7.35 -2.25
N GLU A 112 1.54 -8.43 -1.64
CA GLU A 112 1.40 -8.71 -0.20
C GLU A 112 2.18 -7.68 0.67
N GLY A 113 2.94 -6.78 0.03
CA GLY A 113 3.72 -5.69 0.61
C GLY A 113 2.97 -4.38 0.91
N ASP A 114 1.75 -4.18 0.38
CA ASP A 114 0.93 -2.95 0.61
C ASP A 114 -0.39 -3.26 1.36
N LEU A 115 -0.49 -4.45 1.98
CA LEU A 115 -1.66 -4.87 2.73
C LEU A 115 -1.60 -4.34 4.18
N ALA A 116 -2.37 -3.29 4.47
CA ALA A 116 -2.59 -2.85 5.84
C ALA A 116 -3.45 -3.87 6.62
N ARG A 117 -2.89 -4.46 7.69
CA ARG A 117 -3.62 -5.40 8.56
C ARG A 117 -4.51 -4.66 9.55
N ILE A 118 -5.81 -4.96 9.53
CA ILE A 118 -6.80 -4.38 10.45
C ILE A 118 -7.48 -5.50 11.24
N THR A 119 -7.62 -5.33 12.57
CA THR A 119 -8.39 -6.25 13.43
C THR A 119 -9.66 -5.54 13.90
N VAL A 120 -10.83 -6.08 13.54
CA VAL A 120 -12.15 -5.51 13.89
C VAL A 120 -12.90 -6.43 14.83
N ARG A 121 -13.57 -5.88 15.84
CA ARG A 121 -14.51 -6.63 16.70
C ARG A 121 -15.93 -6.37 16.21
N LEU A 122 -16.58 -7.43 15.74
CA LEU A 122 -17.93 -7.38 15.21
C LEU A 122 -18.90 -7.97 16.24
N PRO A 123 -20.05 -7.33 16.51
CA PRO A 123 -21.16 -7.99 17.19
C PRO A 123 -21.61 -9.23 16.42
N GLU A 124 -21.99 -10.30 17.13
CA GLU A 124 -22.35 -11.62 16.56
C GLU A 124 -23.35 -11.49 15.39
N GLY A 125 -24.45 -10.76 15.59
CA GLY A 125 -25.48 -10.59 14.55
C GLY A 125 -25.05 -9.79 13.32
N ILE A 126 -23.89 -9.11 13.32
CA ILE A 126 -23.32 -8.46 12.13
C ILE A 126 -22.42 -9.45 11.38
N LYS A 127 -21.64 -10.24 12.12
CA LYS A 127 -20.79 -11.30 11.54
C LYS A 127 -21.64 -12.34 10.80
N ASP A 128 -22.72 -12.83 11.40
CA ASP A 128 -23.58 -13.86 10.81
C ASP A 128 -24.19 -13.39 9.48
N ARG A 129 -24.71 -12.16 9.44
CA ARG A 129 -25.26 -11.56 8.22
C ARG A 129 -24.19 -11.40 7.13
N ALA A 130 -22.97 -11.02 7.51
CA ALA A 130 -21.87 -10.89 6.57
C ALA A 130 -21.46 -12.25 5.98
N GLU A 131 -21.40 -13.30 6.78
CA GLU A 131 -21.12 -14.66 6.33
C GLU A 131 -22.20 -15.21 5.39
N GLU A 132 -23.48 -14.95 5.69
CA GLU A 132 -24.58 -15.34 4.80
C GLU A 132 -24.48 -14.66 3.42
N GLN A 133 -24.20 -13.35 3.40
CA GLN A 133 -24.04 -12.61 2.14
C GLN A 133 -22.81 -13.06 1.35
N ALA A 134 -21.70 -13.35 2.04
CA ALA A 134 -20.51 -13.90 1.41
C ALA A 134 -20.77 -15.30 0.83
N GLY A 135 -21.46 -16.17 1.60
CA GLY A 135 -21.81 -17.52 1.20
C GLY A 135 -22.73 -17.56 -0.03
N ARG A 136 -23.72 -16.67 -0.12
CA ARG A 136 -24.61 -16.53 -1.29
C ARG A 136 -23.86 -16.18 -2.58
N LEU A 137 -22.71 -15.53 -2.45
CA LEU A 137 -21.85 -15.10 -3.56
C LEU A 137 -20.68 -16.07 -3.79
N GLY A 138 -20.63 -17.20 -3.07
CA GLY A 138 -19.59 -18.22 -3.21
C GLY A 138 -18.18 -17.71 -2.87
N GLN A 139 -18.07 -16.63 -2.09
CA GLN A 139 -16.80 -15.98 -1.80
C GLN A 139 -16.49 -16.03 -0.30
N SER A 140 -15.22 -15.89 0.06
CA SER A 140 -14.82 -15.81 1.47
C SER A 140 -15.35 -14.52 2.10
N LEU A 141 -15.60 -14.55 3.42
CA LEU A 141 -15.97 -13.35 4.19
C LEU A 141 -14.96 -12.21 3.98
N ASN A 142 -13.66 -12.52 3.99
CA ASN A 142 -12.60 -11.54 3.77
C ASN A 142 -12.68 -10.91 2.37
N SER A 143 -12.85 -11.72 1.32
CA SER A 143 -13.00 -11.23 -0.06
C SER A 143 -14.24 -10.34 -0.21
N TRP A 144 -15.36 -10.73 0.42
CA TRP A 144 -16.58 -9.92 0.40
C TRP A 144 -16.40 -8.57 1.10
N ILE A 145 -15.77 -8.56 2.28
CA ILE A 145 -15.49 -7.34 3.05
C ILE A 145 -14.59 -6.39 2.25
N VAL A 146 -13.50 -6.89 1.68
CA VAL A 146 -12.57 -6.08 0.87
C VAL A 146 -13.28 -5.48 -0.35
N LYS A 147 -14.10 -6.28 -1.05
CA LYS A 147 -14.90 -5.80 -2.18
C LYS A 147 -15.90 -4.72 -1.78
N THR A 148 -16.56 -4.90 -0.64
CA THR A 148 -17.57 -3.96 -0.12
C THR A 148 -16.90 -2.64 0.29
N LEU A 149 -15.76 -2.70 0.98
CA LEU A 149 -14.97 -1.51 1.33
C LEU A 149 -14.51 -0.76 0.08
N ARG A 150 -14.01 -1.46 -0.94
CA ARG A 150 -13.61 -0.86 -2.22
C ARG A 150 -14.76 -0.15 -2.94
N GLN A 151 -15.97 -0.70 -2.86
CA GLN A 151 -17.17 -0.06 -3.41
C GLN A 151 -17.59 1.17 -2.59
N ALA A 152 -17.51 1.09 -1.26
CA ALA A 152 -17.86 2.19 -0.37
C ALA A 152 -16.88 3.38 -0.46
N THR A 153 -15.59 3.13 -0.72
CA THR A 153 -14.55 4.16 -0.85
C THR A 153 -14.28 4.59 -2.30
N GLY A 154 -14.96 4.00 -3.27
CA GLY A 154 -14.87 4.38 -4.68
C GLY A 154 -15.55 5.73 -5.00
N PRO A 155 -15.36 6.27 -6.22
CA PRO A 155 -15.90 7.57 -6.63
C PRO A 155 -17.44 7.64 -6.70
N THR A 156 -18.12 6.49 -6.63
CA THR A 156 -19.59 6.36 -6.53
C THR A 156 -20.04 5.99 -5.11
N GLY A 157 -19.15 6.13 -4.12
CA GLY A 157 -19.34 5.66 -2.76
C GLY A 157 -20.54 6.29 -2.07
N ILE A 158 -21.28 5.47 -1.31
CA ILE A 158 -22.29 5.94 -0.37
C ILE A 158 -21.57 6.84 0.63
N GLN A 159 -21.79 8.15 0.52
CA GLN A 159 -21.20 9.16 1.38
C GLN A 159 -21.85 9.07 2.76
N LEU A 160 -21.39 8.13 3.60
CA LEU A 160 -21.73 8.10 5.02
C LEU A 160 -20.88 9.18 5.70
N ASP A 161 -21.50 10.33 5.95
CA ASP A 161 -20.92 11.37 6.78
C ASP A 161 -20.75 10.81 8.20
N LEU A 162 -19.51 10.43 8.53
CA LEU A 162 -19.08 9.97 9.85
C LEU A 162 -18.55 11.15 10.70
N SER A 163 -18.75 12.40 10.25
CA SER A 163 -18.56 13.57 11.08
C SER A 163 -19.66 13.57 12.14
N GLY A 164 -19.31 13.12 13.34
CA GLY A 164 -20.18 13.17 14.50
C GLY A 164 -20.51 14.61 14.86
N ASP A 165 -21.55 15.17 14.25
CA ASP A 165 -22.41 16.20 14.85
C ASP A 165 -23.71 16.36 14.06
N ARG A 166 -24.71 15.50 14.32
CA ARG A 166 -26.15 15.82 14.25
C ARG A 166 -26.94 14.94 15.20
N SER A 167 -27.17 15.49 16.39
CA SER A 167 -28.46 15.51 17.08
C SER A 167 -29.41 14.33 16.82
N PHE A 168 -29.32 13.32 17.70
CA PHE A 168 -30.31 12.26 17.89
C PHE A 168 -31.55 12.74 18.68
N ALA A 169 -31.86 14.03 18.63
CA ALA A 169 -33.03 14.61 19.24
C ALA A 169 -33.81 15.35 18.16
N ASP A 170 -35.09 15.01 18.06
CA ASP A 170 -36.07 15.61 17.16
C ASP A 170 -36.13 15.01 15.75
N GLN A 171 -36.68 13.79 15.66
CA GLN A 171 -37.56 13.46 14.55
C GLN A 171 -38.96 13.25 15.11
N ASP A 172 -39.74 14.32 14.98
CA ASP A 172 -41.19 14.36 15.12
C ASP A 172 -41.84 13.19 14.37
N PHE A 173 -42.57 12.36 15.12
CA PHE A 173 -43.47 11.36 14.56
C PHE A 173 -44.76 12.05 14.10
N PRO A 174 -45.19 11.91 12.83
CA PRO A 174 -46.48 12.44 12.43
C PRO A 174 -47.61 11.62 13.06
N HIS A 175 -48.31 12.22 14.03
CA HIS A 175 -49.61 11.75 14.49
C HIS A 175 -50.66 11.91 13.38
N GLY A 176 -51.00 10.80 12.73
CA GLY A 176 -52.16 10.67 11.85
C GLY A 176 -53.00 9.49 12.29
N GLY A 177 -54.09 9.75 13.01
CA GLY A 177 -54.94 8.72 13.60
C GLY A 177 -55.73 7.91 12.57
N SER A 178 -55.99 6.65 12.91
CA SER A 178 -57.27 6.03 12.60
C SER A 178 -57.61 4.96 13.63
N ARG A 179 -58.89 4.97 13.99
CA ARG A 179 -59.55 4.10 14.96
C ARG A 179 -59.60 2.66 14.44
N GLY A 180 -59.28 1.70 15.31
CA GLY A 180 -59.60 0.29 15.12
C GLY A 180 -59.90 -0.36 16.46
N ARG A 181 -61.16 -0.26 16.91
CA ARG A 181 -61.71 -1.09 17.99
C ARG A 181 -61.87 -2.51 17.46
N LEU A 182 -61.49 -3.52 18.23
CA LEU A 182 -62.00 -4.90 18.27
C LEU A 182 -61.46 -5.51 19.59
N SER A 183 -62.18 -5.42 20.72
CA SER A 183 -62.99 -6.51 21.34
C SER A 183 -62.32 -7.90 21.22
N GLY A 184 -61.76 -8.45 22.30
CA GLY A 184 -62.35 -9.54 23.11
C GLY A 184 -62.16 -10.91 22.43
N TRP A 185 -61.65 -11.98 23.04
CA TRP A 185 -62.07 -12.64 24.28
C TRP A 185 -60.98 -13.63 24.74
N ILE A 186 -61.05 -13.97 26.05
CA ILE A 186 -60.68 -15.22 26.76
C ILE A 186 -59.67 -16.17 26.10
#